data_AF-A0A067P9M1-F1
#
_entry.id   AF-A0A067P9M1-F1
#
_cell.length_a   1.000
_cell.length_b   1.000
_cell.length_c   1.000
_cell.angle_alpha   90.00
_cell.angle_beta   90.00
_cell.angle_gamma   90.00
#
_symmetry.space_group_name_H-M   'P 1'
#
loop_
_entity.id
_entity.type
_entity.pdbx_description
1 polymer ?
#
loop_
_entity_poly.entity_id
_entity_poly.type
_entity_poly.pdbx_seq_one_letter_code
_entity_poly.pdbx_strand_id
1 'polypeptide(L)'
;MSYSKTHSHSNSNSSVRSSSASSGGPSAAQSSPWSVSPPAPEAPGAPYIQPVPLPESPSPPARSLSNSPPETGESAATPVIHPALSFQLPLALLFNIIDPVSQIQYRLPLNPSSLDEQAIQPSATSLSIRMPQLPLWSFTVENPQGITVSDVLTRIQTKLSGRVSLTEWQGAFSKTAQDMGVVAFNARTSGNASARGDGVKRMDLLGPNIFFAGLVTPSDGSDHLDAYFVPRAFYELSCLSSFCLGIELIFQELRIAVEKRKQLQSQLSRGEWHSNAVLAGLYDETIRHRIVKGSLQSWYEVERMSTST
;
A
#
# COMPACT_ATOMS: atom_id res chain seq x y z
N MET A 1 -47.23 35.72 -14.20
CA MET A 1 -45.80 35.87 -14.51
C MET A 1 -45.37 34.63 -15.30
N SER A 2 -45.22 34.80 -16.61
CA SER A 2 -44.96 33.73 -17.57
C SER A 2 -43.47 33.41 -17.63
N TYR A 3 -43.10 32.14 -17.49
CA TYR A 3 -41.74 31.67 -17.73
C TYR A 3 -41.69 30.94 -19.06
N SER A 4 -40.96 31.53 -20.02
CA SER A 4 -40.72 31.00 -21.34
C SER A 4 -39.78 29.79 -21.28
N LYS A 5 -40.24 28.70 -21.86
CA LYS A 5 -39.55 27.42 -22.03
C LYS A 5 -38.80 27.45 -23.36
N THR A 6 -37.47 27.51 -23.35
CA THR A 6 -36.65 27.38 -24.57
C THR A 6 -36.05 25.98 -24.65
N HIS A 7 -36.58 25.18 -25.57
CA HIS A 7 -35.97 23.97 -26.08
C HIS A 7 -34.85 24.35 -27.06
N SER A 8 -33.61 23.94 -26.79
CA SER A 8 -32.54 23.94 -27.79
C SER A 8 -32.16 22.50 -28.10
N HIS A 9 -32.70 22.01 -29.22
CA HIS A 9 -32.18 20.85 -29.93
C HIS A 9 -31.02 21.33 -30.80
N SER A 10 -29.83 20.75 -30.62
CA SER A 10 -28.76 20.86 -31.60
C SER A 10 -28.26 19.45 -31.90
N ASN A 11 -28.87 18.94 -32.96
CA ASN A 11 -28.51 17.74 -33.68
C ASN A 11 -27.30 18.08 -34.55
N SER A 12 -26.19 17.36 -34.40
CA SER A 12 -25.07 17.46 -35.35
C SER A 12 -24.51 16.07 -35.56
N ASN A 13 -25.01 15.45 -36.63
CA ASN A 13 -24.39 14.35 -37.34
C ASN A 13 -22.96 14.74 -37.73
N SER A 14 -21.98 13.95 -37.28
CA SER A 14 -20.72 13.80 -37.99
C SER A 14 -20.48 12.30 -38.22
N SER A 15 -21.01 11.84 -39.34
CA SER A 15 -20.66 10.59 -39.98
C SER A 15 -19.22 10.68 -40.49
N VAL A 16 -18.32 9.87 -39.91
CA VAL A 16 -17.05 9.52 -40.54
C VAL A 16 -16.98 8.00 -40.63
N ARG A 17 -17.18 7.51 -41.85
CA ARG A 17 -16.78 6.18 -42.30
C ARG A 17 -15.26 6.18 -42.49
N SER A 18 -14.58 5.13 -42.04
CA SER A 18 -13.44 4.45 -42.68
C SER A 18 -12.97 3.31 -41.76
N SER A 19 -13.45 2.07 -41.93
CA SER A 19 -12.76 0.94 -42.57
C SER A 19 -11.33 0.64 -42.08
N SER A 20 -11.19 -0.46 -41.33
CA SER A 20 -10.27 -1.56 -41.67
C SER A 20 -10.54 -2.76 -40.74
N ALA A 21 -11.05 -3.83 -41.33
CA ALA A 21 -11.17 -5.13 -40.72
C ALA A 21 -9.79 -5.75 -40.51
N SER A 22 -9.51 -6.24 -39.31
CA SER A 22 -8.44 -7.22 -39.08
C SER A 22 -9.04 -8.40 -38.31
N SER A 23 -9.34 -9.45 -39.07
CA SER A 23 -9.64 -10.78 -38.58
C SER A 23 -8.39 -11.44 -38.00
N GLY A 24 -8.38 -11.67 -36.69
CA GLY A 24 -7.55 -12.67 -36.00
C GLY A 24 -8.40 -13.15 -34.83
N GLY A 25 -8.92 -14.37 -34.80
CA GLY A 25 -8.19 -15.63 -34.84
C GLY A 25 -8.10 -16.13 -33.39
N PRO A 26 -8.94 -17.09 -32.96
CA PRO A 26 -8.96 -17.54 -31.57
C PRO A 26 -7.89 -18.61 -31.33
N SER A 27 -6.87 -18.29 -30.53
CA SER A 27 -5.92 -19.29 -30.03
C SER A 27 -6.33 -19.76 -28.63
N ALA A 28 -7.08 -20.87 -28.60
CA ALA A 28 -7.27 -21.68 -27.41
C ALA A 28 -5.99 -22.48 -27.15
N ALA A 29 -5.29 -22.20 -26.05
CA ALA A 29 -4.21 -23.04 -25.56
C ALA A 29 -4.80 -24.25 -24.83
N GLN A 30 -4.97 -25.35 -25.56
CA GLN A 30 -5.19 -26.67 -24.99
C GLN A 30 -3.86 -27.16 -24.37
N SER A 31 -3.92 -27.58 -23.12
CA SER A 31 -2.87 -28.29 -22.42
C SER A 31 -2.67 -29.67 -23.03
N SER A 32 -1.47 -29.93 -23.56
CA SER A 32 -1.07 -31.25 -24.05
C SER A 32 -0.69 -32.17 -22.87
N PRO A 33 -1.29 -33.35 -22.74
CA PRO A 33 -0.75 -34.43 -21.92
C PRO A 33 0.48 -35.04 -22.61
N TRP A 34 1.37 -35.61 -21.80
CA TRP A 34 2.69 -36.10 -22.17
C TRP A 34 2.73 -36.89 -23.48
N SER A 35 3.51 -36.39 -24.45
CA SER A 35 3.84 -37.11 -25.68
C SER A 35 4.81 -38.23 -25.37
N VAL A 36 4.26 -39.43 -25.17
CA VAL A 36 4.98 -40.67 -25.48
C VAL A 36 5.21 -40.65 -26.99
N SER A 37 6.44 -40.42 -27.42
CA SER A 37 6.78 -40.41 -28.85
C SER A 37 6.53 -41.80 -29.41
N PRO A 38 5.65 -41.98 -30.41
CA PRO A 38 5.54 -43.25 -31.11
C PRO A 38 6.85 -43.51 -31.88
N PRO A 39 7.27 -44.78 -32.04
CA PRO A 39 8.41 -45.11 -32.87
C PRO A 39 8.15 -44.61 -34.30
N ALA A 40 9.10 -43.83 -34.83
CA ALA A 40 8.99 -43.28 -36.17
C ALA A 40 8.89 -44.44 -37.21
N PRO A 41 7.96 -44.38 -38.17
CA PRO A 41 7.87 -45.37 -39.23
C PRO A 41 9.15 -45.31 -40.07
N GLU A 42 9.81 -46.45 -40.22
CA GLU A 42 11.00 -46.61 -41.06
C GLU A 42 10.68 -46.18 -42.49
N ALA A 43 11.27 -45.07 -42.93
CA ALA A 43 11.19 -44.62 -44.30
C ALA A 43 11.95 -45.64 -45.19
N PRO A 44 11.30 -46.30 -46.16
CA PRO A 44 11.97 -47.28 -47.01
C PRO A 44 12.97 -46.57 -47.92
N GLY A 45 14.26 -46.84 -47.72
CA GLY A 45 15.33 -46.35 -48.60
C GLY A 45 16.29 -45.32 -48.00
N ALA A 46 16.14 -44.94 -46.73
CA ALA A 46 17.16 -44.13 -46.06
C ALA A 46 18.35 -45.02 -45.61
N PRO A 47 19.59 -44.73 -46.04
CA PRO A 47 20.76 -45.48 -45.58
C PRO A 47 20.96 -45.29 -44.08
N TYR A 48 20.97 -46.40 -43.33
CA TYR A 48 21.15 -46.41 -41.89
C TYR A 48 22.60 -46.01 -41.55
N ILE A 49 22.78 -44.81 -41.00
CA ILE A 49 24.08 -44.36 -40.50
C ILE A 49 24.23 -44.89 -39.07
N GLN A 50 25.14 -45.84 -38.86
CA GLN A 50 25.45 -46.33 -37.53
C GLN A 50 26.02 -45.18 -36.67
N PRO A 51 25.54 -45.02 -35.42
CA PRO A 51 26.05 -44.00 -34.53
C PRO A 51 27.54 -44.25 -34.26
N VAL A 52 28.37 -43.28 -34.61
CA VAL A 52 29.81 -43.33 -34.39
C VAL A 52 30.07 -43.16 -32.88
N PRO A 53 30.77 -44.09 -32.23
CA PRO A 53 31.14 -43.94 -30.83
C PRO A 53 32.03 -42.70 -30.66
N LEU A 54 31.61 -41.79 -29.78
CA LEU A 54 32.38 -40.61 -29.42
C LEU A 54 33.68 -41.04 -28.71
N PRO A 55 34.82 -40.39 -28.99
CA PRO A 55 36.09 -40.73 -28.35
C PRO A 55 35.99 -40.58 -26.84
N GLU A 56 36.43 -41.62 -26.12
CA GLU A 56 36.48 -41.66 -24.67
C GLU A 56 37.36 -40.51 -24.16
N SER A 57 36.72 -39.52 -23.56
CA SER A 57 37.42 -38.38 -22.98
C SER A 57 38.25 -38.88 -21.79
N PRO A 58 39.57 -38.61 -21.73
CA PRO A 58 40.43 -39.07 -20.66
C PRO A 58 39.92 -38.52 -19.33
N SER A 59 39.63 -39.44 -18.41
CA SER A 59 39.12 -39.16 -17.07
C SER A 59 40.13 -38.30 -16.31
N PRO A 60 39.76 -37.09 -15.86
CA PRO A 60 40.66 -36.24 -15.10
C PRO A 60 41.00 -36.91 -13.75
N PRO A 61 42.21 -36.64 -13.20
CA PRO A 61 42.68 -37.26 -11.97
C PRO A 61 41.73 -36.94 -10.82
N ALA A 62 41.38 -37.99 -10.06
CA ALA A 62 40.51 -37.95 -8.89
C ALA A 62 41.05 -36.96 -7.84
N ARG A 63 40.61 -35.71 -7.92
CA ARG A 63 40.62 -34.79 -6.79
C ARG A 63 39.42 -35.18 -5.93
N SER A 64 39.66 -35.55 -4.67
CA SER A 64 38.62 -35.67 -3.65
C SER A 64 37.91 -34.33 -3.51
N LEU A 65 36.91 -34.10 -4.35
CA LEU A 65 35.89 -33.10 -4.15
C LEU A 65 35.06 -33.61 -2.99
N SER A 66 35.24 -32.97 -1.83
CA SER A 66 34.27 -33.03 -0.76
C SER A 66 32.94 -32.58 -1.35
N ASN A 67 32.11 -33.54 -1.75
CA ASN A 67 30.75 -33.35 -2.28
C ASN A 67 29.79 -32.96 -1.16
N SER A 68 30.24 -32.13 -0.21
CA SER A 68 29.35 -31.40 0.65
C SER A 68 28.65 -30.42 -0.29
N PRO A 69 27.33 -30.58 -0.57
CA PRO A 69 26.60 -29.53 -1.29
C PRO A 69 26.90 -28.22 -0.57
N PRO A 70 27.18 -27.10 -1.28
CA PRO A 70 27.37 -25.84 -0.61
C PRO A 70 26.14 -25.64 0.27
N GLU A 71 26.33 -25.72 1.59
CA GLU A 71 25.33 -25.35 2.57
C GLU A 71 25.12 -23.86 2.36
N THR A 72 24.31 -23.55 1.36
CA THR A 72 23.76 -22.24 1.09
C THR A 72 22.66 -22.06 2.13
N GLY A 73 23.04 -22.21 3.40
CA GLY A 73 22.26 -21.91 4.59
C GLY A 73 22.27 -20.41 4.83
N GLU A 74 22.23 -19.61 3.77
CA GLU A 74 21.70 -18.27 3.86
C GLU A 74 20.22 -18.45 4.16
N SER A 75 19.93 -18.61 5.45
CA SER A 75 18.61 -18.45 6.02
C SER A 75 18.04 -17.19 5.40
N ALA A 76 17.15 -17.35 4.41
CA ALA A 76 16.62 -16.26 3.62
C ALA A 76 16.12 -15.20 4.60
N ALA A 77 16.86 -14.10 4.71
CA ALA A 77 16.54 -13.06 5.65
C ALA A 77 15.12 -12.61 5.33
N THR A 78 14.24 -12.64 6.32
CA THR A 78 12.86 -12.24 6.12
C THR A 78 12.85 -10.82 5.57
N PRO A 79 12.22 -10.57 4.41
CA PRO A 79 12.28 -9.27 3.78
C PRO A 79 11.66 -8.21 4.69
N VAL A 80 12.42 -7.17 5.01
CA VAL A 80 11.98 -6.04 5.82
C VAL A 80 11.39 -4.99 4.89
N ILE A 81 10.10 -4.70 5.04
CA ILE A 81 9.41 -3.66 4.28
C ILE A 81 9.85 -2.28 4.78
N HIS A 82 10.12 -1.37 3.85
CA HIS A 82 10.48 0.02 4.17
C HIS A 82 9.39 0.69 5.04
N PRO A 83 9.75 1.47 6.09
CA PRO A 83 8.76 2.09 6.99
C PRO A 83 7.73 3.01 6.31
N ALA A 84 8.06 3.60 5.17
CA ALA A 84 7.11 4.40 4.38
C ALA A 84 6.02 3.55 3.68
N LEU A 85 6.30 2.27 3.46
CA LEU A 85 5.39 1.33 2.84
C LEU A 85 4.75 0.38 3.84
N SER A 86 5.24 0.25 5.07
CA SER A 86 4.67 -0.67 6.05
C SER A 86 3.32 -0.16 6.57
N PHE A 87 2.38 -1.08 6.80
CA PHE A 87 1.13 -0.73 7.47
C PHE A 87 1.38 -0.47 8.95
N GLN A 88 1.46 0.80 9.34
CA GLN A 88 1.69 1.25 10.72
C GLN A 88 0.74 2.40 11.08
N LEU A 89 0.26 2.42 12.33
CA LEU A 89 -0.55 3.53 12.84
C LEU A 89 0.25 4.30 13.91
N PRO A 90 0.40 5.63 13.79
CA PRO A 90 -0.12 6.49 12.72
C PRO A 90 0.55 6.22 11.36
N LEU A 91 -0.19 6.41 10.27
CA LEU A 91 0.35 6.23 8.91
C LEU A 91 1.51 7.19 8.68
N ALA A 92 2.65 6.65 8.26
CA ALA A 92 3.84 7.45 8.03
C ALA A 92 3.71 8.31 6.75
N LEU A 93 2.95 7.82 5.77
CA LEU A 93 2.75 8.44 4.47
C LEU A 93 1.25 8.54 4.16
N LEU A 94 0.80 9.74 3.78
CA LEU A 94 -0.57 9.97 3.33
C LEU A 94 -0.58 10.05 1.80
N PHE A 95 -0.98 8.94 1.17
CA PHE A 95 -1.07 8.86 -0.28
C PHE A 95 -2.51 8.63 -0.72
N ASN A 96 -3.10 9.67 -1.29
CA ASN A 96 -4.34 9.57 -2.03
C ASN A 96 -4.05 9.05 -3.43
N ILE A 97 -4.56 7.87 -3.78
CA ILE A 97 -4.31 7.24 -5.10
C ILE A 97 -4.81 8.07 -6.29
N ILE A 98 -5.72 9.01 -6.07
CA ILE A 98 -6.24 9.91 -7.09
C ILE A 98 -5.20 10.97 -7.47
N ASP A 99 -4.39 11.40 -6.51
CA ASP A 99 -3.42 12.47 -6.67
C ASP A 99 -2.08 11.89 -7.15
N PRO A 100 -1.32 12.59 -8.00
CA PRO A 100 -0.02 12.10 -8.46
C PRO A 100 0.94 11.86 -7.29
N VAL A 101 1.85 10.89 -7.44
CA VAL A 101 2.87 10.54 -6.41
C VAL A 101 3.67 11.76 -5.93
N SER A 102 3.84 12.79 -6.75
CA SER A 102 4.51 14.04 -6.37
C SER A 102 3.75 14.87 -5.32
N GLN A 103 2.48 14.58 -5.06
CA GLN A 103 1.62 15.27 -4.08
C GLN A 103 1.46 14.47 -2.77
N ILE A 104 2.27 13.43 -2.57
CA ILE A 104 2.29 12.68 -1.32
C ILE A 104 2.60 13.62 -0.15
N GLN A 105 1.82 13.49 0.93
CA GLN A 105 2.08 14.19 2.18
C GLN A 105 2.84 13.26 3.12
N TYR A 106 4.04 13.68 3.50
CA TYR A 106 4.89 12.96 4.44
C TYR A 106 4.53 13.36 5.87
N ARG A 107 4.48 12.38 6.77
CA ARG A 107 4.45 12.66 8.21
C ARG A 107 5.83 12.39 8.80
N LEU A 108 6.23 13.23 9.75
CA LEU A 108 7.46 13.02 10.49
C LEU A 108 7.45 11.62 11.13
N PRO A 109 8.57 10.89 11.06
CA PRO A 109 9.92 11.37 10.71
C PRO A 109 10.31 11.23 9.22
N LEU A 110 9.41 10.89 8.29
CA LEU A 110 9.79 10.63 6.89
C LEU A 110 10.24 11.88 6.14
N ASN A 111 11.30 11.73 5.36
CA ASN A 111 11.83 12.74 4.46
C ASN A 111 11.32 12.47 3.03
N PRO A 112 11.05 13.50 2.21
CA PRO A 112 10.79 13.31 0.78
C PRO A 112 11.82 12.44 0.03
N SER A 113 13.09 12.45 0.45
CA SER A 113 14.13 11.58 -0.13
C SER A 113 13.86 10.08 0.08
N SER A 114 12.96 9.72 1.00
CA SER A 114 12.60 8.33 1.27
C SER A 114 11.81 7.66 0.15
N LEU A 115 11.38 8.40 -0.86
CA LEU A 115 10.84 7.80 -2.09
C LEU A 115 11.91 7.11 -2.93
N ASP A 116 13.16 7.59 -2.88
CA ASP A 116 14.29 7.03 -3.64
C ASP A 116 14.97 5.86 -2.89
N GLU A 117 14.58 5.61 -1.65
CA GLU A 117 15.06 4.50 -0.83
C GLU A 117 14.48 3.16 -1.31
N GLN A 118 15.19 2.07 -1.02
CA GLN A 118 14.77 0.71 -1.38
C GLN A 118 13.48 0.31 -0.65
N ALA A 119 12.51 -0.22 -1.38
CA ALA A 119 11.20 -0.59 -0.85
C ALA A 119 11.25 -1.78 0.11
N ILE A 120 12.21 -2.68 -0.08
CA ILE A 120 12.43 -3.88 0.75
C ILE A 120 13.92 -4.11 0.98
N GLN A 121 14.26 -4.68 2.13
CA GLN A 121 15.62 -5.08 2.51
C GLN A 121 15.67 -6.58 2.82
N PRO A 122 16.54 -7.37 2.16
CA PRO A 122 17.50 -6.97 1.13
C PRO A 122 16.81 -6.44 -0.15
N SER A 123 17.54 -5.64 -0.93
CA SER A 123 17.03 -5.09 -2.19
C SER A 123 16.60 -6.21 -3.13
N ALA A 124 15.41 -6.11 -3.70
CA ALA A 124 14.92 -7.04 -4.71
C ALA A 124 14.57 -6.31 -6.00
N THR A 125 14.67 -7.05 -7.11
CA THR A 125 14.38 -6.55 -8.45
C THR A 125 12.95 -6.82 -8.89
N SER A 126 12.20 -7.65 -8.14
CA SER A 126 10.81 -8.00 -8.39
C SER A 126 10.03 -8.08 -7.08
N LEU A 127 8.83 -7.51 -7.05
CA LEU A 127 7.93 -7.51 -5.89
C LEU A 127 6.50 -7.78 -6.34
N SER A 128 5.91 -8.86 -5.84
CA SER A 128 4.50 -9.19 -6.09
C SER A 128 3.61 -8.49 -5.07
N ILE A 129 2.61 -7.76 -5.54
CA ILE A 129 1.63 -7.07 -4.70
C ILE A 129 0.24 -7.61 -5.01
N ARG A 130 -0.51 -7.99 -3.97
CA ARG A 130 -1.91 -8.40 -4.01
C ARG A 130 -2.77 -7.34 -3.33
N MET A 131 -4.00 -7.17 -3.81
CA MET A 131 -4.98 -6.30 -3.17
C MET A 131 -6.18 -7.11 -2.68
N PRO A 132 -6.24 -7.47 -1.38
CA PRO A 132 -7.34 -8.28 -0.85
C PRO A 132 -8.73 -7.67 -1.07
N GLN A 133 -8.82 -6.34 -1.17
CA GLN A 133 -10.05 -5.60 -1.41
C GLN A 133 -10.56 -5.72 -2.85
N LEU A 134 -9.71 -6.13 -3.80
CA LEU A 134 -10.03 -6.31 -5.20
C LEU A 134 -9.83 -7.80 -5.58
N PRO A 135 -10.90 -8.56 -5.83
CA PRO A 135 -10.82 -9.99 -6.09
C PRO A 135 -9.92 -10.31 -7.29
N LEU A 136 -9.02 -11.28 -7.10
CA LEU A 136 -8.07 -11.78 -8.11
C LEU A 136 -7.08 -10.74 -8.63
N TRP A 137 -6.89 -9.64 -7.90
CA TRP A 137 -6.01 -8.58 -8.36
C TRP A 137 -4.64 -8.63 -7.70
N SER A 138 -3.65 -8.99 -8.51
CA SER A 138 -2.24 -8.90 -8.18
C SER A 138 -1.45 -8.37 -9.37
N PHE A 139 -0.29 -7.79 -9.09
CA PHE A 139 0.65 -7.35 -10.11
C PHE A 139 2.06 -7.32 -9.55
N THR A 140 3.02 -7.36 -10.46
CA THR A 140 4.44 -7.30 -10.13
C THR A 140 4.97 -5.88 -10.39
N VAL A 141 5.78 -5.40 -9.44
CA VAL A 141 6.69 -4.25 -9.59
C VAL A 141 8.05 -4.82 -9.96
N GLU A 142 8.68 -4.31 -11.00
CA GLU A 142 9.98 -4.80 -11.48
C GLU A 142 10.93 -3.63 -11.69
N ASN A 143 12.13 -3.71 -11.14
CA ASN A 143 13.22 -2.76 -11.37
C ASN A 143 14.57 -3.49 -11.30
N PRO A 144 15.34 -3.59 -12.40
CA PRO A 144 16.63 -4.27 -12.41
C PRO A 144 17.67 -3.69 -11.45
N GLN A 145 17.52 -2.42 -11.04
CA GLN A 145 18.44 -1.74 -10.13
C GLN A 145 18.03 -1.85 -8.65
N GLY A 146 16.95 -2.56 -8.35
CA GLY A 146 16.33 -2.61 -7.03
C GLY A 146 15.10 -1.72 -6.95
N ILE A 147 14.03 -2.25 -6.39
CA ILE A 147 12.73 -1.57 -6.32
C ILE A 147 12.77 -0.48 -5.24
N THR A 148 12.43 0.74 -5.62
CA THR A 148 12.31 1.89 -4.72
C THR A 148 10.89 2.06 -4.19
N VAL A 149 10.73 2.86 -3.12
CA VAL A 149 9.41 3.23 -2.59
C VAL A 149 8.58 3.94 -3.67
N SER A 150 9.20 4.83 -4.45
CA SER A 150 8.56 5.53 -5.57
C SER A 150 8.01 4.57 -6.63
N ASP A 151 8.78 3.54 -6.99
CA ASP A 151 8.39 2.53 -7.98
C ASP A 151 7.10 1.82 -7.54
N VAL A 152 7.04 1.43 -6.27
CA VAL A 152 5.87 0.73 -5.69
C VAL A 152 4.63 1.62 -5.75
N LEU A 153 4.72 2.86 -5.25
CA LEU A 153 3.57 3.78 -5.20
C LEU A 153 3.09 4.16 -6.60
N THR A 154 4.01 4.45 -7.51
CA THR A 154 3.71 4.76 -8.92
C THR A 154 3.04 3.57 -9.61
N ARG A 155 3.51 2.35 -9.34
CA ARG A 155 2.93 1.14 -9.91
C ARG A 155 1.53 0.87 -9.39
N ILE A 156 1.30 1.04 -8.07
CA ILE A 156 -0.03 0.96 -7.44
C ILE A 156 -0.99 1.96 -8.11
N GLN A 157 -0.59 3.23 -8.21
CA GLN A 157 -1.41 4.26 -8.83
C GLN A 157 -1.76 3.94 -10.28
N THR A 158 -0.75 3.59 -11.07
CA THR A 158 -0.92 3.28 -12.50
C THR A 158 -1.91 2.14 -12.69
N LYS A 159 -1.78 1.08 -11.88
CA LYS A 159 -2.62 -0.10 -11.99
C LYS A 159 -4.08 0.17 -11.55
N LEU A 160 -4.27 0.94 -10.46
CA LEU A 160 -5.59 1.34 -9.96
C LEU A 160 -6.30 2.39 -10.84
N SER A 161 -5.52 3.23 -11.54
CA SER A 161 -6.05 4.21 -12.50
C SER A 161 -6.52 3.57 -13.81
N GLY A 162 -6.20 2.30 -14.04
CA GLY A 162 -6.62 1.56 -15.22
C GLY A 162 -8.14 1.33 -15.26
N ARG A 163 -8.70 1.39 -16.48
CA ARG A 163 -10.12 1.10 -16.73
C ARG A 163 -10.44 -0.35 -16.40
N VAL A 164 -11.61 -0.56 -15.79
CA VAL A 164 -12.17 -1.90 -15.54
C VAL A 164 -12.75 -2.43 -16.85
N SER A 165 -12.34 -3.63 -17.24
CA SER A 165 -12.90 -4.28 -18.44
C SER A 165 -14.31 -4.84 -18.16
N LEU A 166 -15.10 -5.09 -19.20
CA LEU A 166 -16.45 -5.64 -19.03
C LEU A 166 -16.43 -7.04 -18.40
N THR A 167 -15.45 -7.87 -18.77
CA THR A 167 -15.27 -9.22 -18.22
C THR A 167 -14.88 -9.18 -16.74
N GLU A 168 -13.96 -8.28 -16.38
CA GLU A 168 -13.58 -8.02 -14.98
C GLU A 168 -14.78 -7.50 -14.18
N TRP A 169 -15.54 -6.55 -14.75
CA TRP A 169 -16.74 -5.99 -14.14
C TRP A 169 -17.77 -7.07 -13.78
N GLN A 170 -18.10 -7.93 -14.73
CA GLN A 170 -19.16 -8.94 -14.57
C GLN A 170 -18.72 -10.18 -13.79
N GLY A 171 -17.44 -10.57 -13.89
CA GLY A 171 -16.95 -11.85 -13.38
C GLY A 171 -16.16 -11.77 -12.07
N ALA A 172 -15.41 -10.70 -11.85
CA ALA A 172 -14.51 -10.61 -10.69
C ALA A 172 -15.20 -9.97 -9.48
N PHE A 173 -16.01 -8.92 -9.69
CA PHE A 173 -16.54 -8.11 -8.60
C PHE A 173 -17.94 -8.53 -8.14
N SER A 174 -18.17 -8.47 -6.83
CA SER A 174 -19.50 -8.65 -6.25
C SER A 174 -20.43 -7.49 -6.65
N LYS A 175 -21.75 -7.74 -6.60
CA LYS A 175 -22.76 -6.71 -6.91
C LYS A 175 -22.61 -5.46 -6.03
N THR A 176 -22.30 -5.65 -4.74
CA THR A 176 -22.03 -4.56 -3.81
C THR A 176 -20.82 -3.72 -4.23
N ALA A 177 -19.71 -4.35 -4.65
CA ALA A 177 -18.53 -3.63 -5.12
C ALA A 177 -18.80 -2.87 -6.41
N GLN A 178 -19.57 -3.46 -7.34
CA GLN A 178 -20.03 -2.78 -8.55
C GLN A 178 -20.88 -1.54 -8.21
N ASP A 179 -21.84 -1.66 -7.30
CA ASP A 179 -22.72 -0.55 -6.93
C ASP A 179 -21.93 0.59 -6.26
N MET A 180 -20.98 0.26 -5.37
CA MET A 180 -20.03 1.24 -4.82
C MET A 180 -19.18 1.90 -5.91
N GLY A 181 -18.67 1.11 -6.85
CA GLY A 181 -17.91 1.60 -8.00
C GLY A 181 -18.69 2.58 -8.86
N VAL A 182 -19.99 2.34 -9.09
CA VAL A 182 -20.87 3.26 -9.82
C VAL A 182 -21.05 4.58 -9.06
N VAL A 183 -21.25 4.52 -7.74
CA VAL A 183 -21.37 5.73 -6.91
C VAL A 183 -20.08 6.55 -6.94
N ALA A 184 -18.92 5.90 -6.75
CA ALA A 184 -17.62 6.57 -6.79
C ALA A 184 -17.30 7.14 -8.19
N PHE A 185 -17.58 6.39 -9.25
CA PHE A 185 -17.46 6.86 -10.64
C PHE A 185 -18.31 8.10 -10.90
N ASN A 186 -19.58 8.10 -10.48
CA ASN A 186 -20.45 9.25 -10.65
C ASN A 186 -19.98 10.47 -9.86
N ALA A 187 -19.49 10.28 -8.63
CA ALA A 187 -18.90 11.35 -7.83
C ALA A 187 -17.66 11.95 -8.52
N ARG A 188 -16.74 11.11 -8.99
CA ARG A 188 -15.51 11.53 -9.68
C ARG A 188 -15.78 12.25 -11.01
N THR A 189 -16.82 11.84 -11.74
CA THR A 189 -17.11 12.36 -13.09
C THR A 189 -18.15 13.46 -13.11
N SER A 190 -18.68 13.86 -11.95
CA SER A 190 -19.71 14.90 -11.83
C SER A 190 -19.24 16.21 -12.50
N GLY A 191 -19.90 16.58 -13.60
CA GLY A 191 -19.59 17.79 -14.37
C GLY A 191 -18.39 17.71 -15.32
N ASN A 192 -17.69 16.59 -15.42
CA ASN A 192 -16.52 16.44 -16.29
C ASN A 192 -16.72 15.35 -17.35
N ALA A 193 -17.09 15.77 -18.57
CA ALA A 193 -17.34 14.87 -19.70
C ALA A 193 -16.09 14.06 -20.12
N SER A 194 -14.90 14.64 -20.02
CA SER A 194 -13.64 13.95 -20.32
C SER A 194 -13.41 12.80 -19.34
N ALA A 195 -13.57 13.07 -18.04
CA ALA A 195 -13.39 12.05 -16.99
C ALA A 195 -14.41 10.91 -17.09
N ARG A 196 -15.60 11.18 -17.64
CA ARG A 196 -16.63 10.17 -17.94
C ARG A 196 -16.23 9.26 -19.10
N GLY A 197 -15.50 9.78 -20.09
CA GLY A 197 -14.97 9.00 -21.22
C GLY A 197 -13.99 7.89 -20.82
N ASP A 198 -13.25 8.10 -19.72
CA ASP A 198 -12.34 7.08 -19.15
C ASP A 198 -13.07 5.83 -18.63
N GLY A 199 -14.38 5.95 -18.37
CA GLY A 199 -15.17 4.90 -17.75
C GLY A 199 -14.81 4.65 -16.28
N VAL A 200 -15.29 3.52 -15.75
CA VAL A 200 -15.02 3.09 -14.38
C VAL A 200 -13.57 2.63 -14.26
N LYS A 201 -12.85 3.19 -13.29
CA LYS A 201 -11.47 2.84 -12.95
C LYS A 201 -11.46 1.88 -11.77
N ARG A 202 -10.40 1.09 -11.62
CA ARG A 202 -10.29 0.14 -10.50
C ARG A 202 -10.31 0.85 -9.14
N MET A 203 -9.74 2.05 -9.06
CA MET A 203 -9.82 2.87 -7.85
C MET A 203 -11.26 3.23 -7.45
N ASP A 204 -12.22 3.30 -8.39
CA ASP A 204 -13.61 3.59 -8.06
C ASP A 204 -14.23 2.43 -7.25
N LEU A 205 -13.76 1.20 -7.45
CA LEU A 205 -14.22 0.00 -6.74
C LEU A 205 -13.74 -0.06 -5.28
N LEU A 206 -12.74 0.75 -4.91
CA LEU A 206 -12.33 0.91 -3.52
C LEU A 206 -13.32 1.79 -2.73
N GLY A 207 -14.24 2.48 -3.42
CA GLY A 207 -15.25 3.33 -2.81
C GLY A 207 -14.61 4.47 -2.02
N PRO A 208 -14.91 4.63 -0.72
CA PRO A 208 -14.30 5.67 0.10
C PRO A 208 -12.83 5.39 0.47
N ASN A 209 -12.34 4.16 0.27
CA ASN A 209 -11.01 3.70 0.70
C ASN A 209 -9.93 4.06 -0.33
N ILE A 210 -9.66 5.35 -0.51
CA ILE A 210 -8.72 5.85 -1.52
C ILE A 210 -7.33 6.16 -0.98
N PHE A 211 -7.13 6.07 0.34
CA PHE A 211 -5.83 6.34 0.95
C PHE A 211 -5.06 5.04 1.14
N PHE A 212 -3.85 4.98 0.56
CA PHE A 212 -2.95 3.86 0.78
C PHE A 212 -2.50 3.83 2.25
N ALA A 213 -2.69 2.69 2.90
CA ALA A 213 -2.40 2.50 4.31
C ALA A 213 -1.12 1.70 4.56
N GLY A 214 -0.56 1.10 3.52
CA GLY A 214 0.66 0.31 3.61
C GLY A 214 0.52 -1.09 3.01
N LEU A 215 1.64 -1.80 3.08
CA LEU A 215 1.86 -3.19 2.71
C LEU A 215 2.01 -4.03 3.97
N VAL A 216 1.51 -5.26 3.91
CA VAL A 216 1.64 -6.26 4.98
C VAL A 216 2.14 -7.57 4.38
N THR A 217 3.07 -8.22 5.05
CA THR A 217 3.47 -9.60 4.73
C THR A 217 2.35 -10.55 5.15
N PRO A 218 1.77 -11.34 4.23
CA PRO A 218 0.78 -12.35 4.55
C PRO A 218 1.31 -13.36 5.59
N SER A 219 0.45 -13.79 6.50
CA SER A 219 0.80 -14.83 7.49
C SER A 219 0.87 -16.24 6.91
N ASP A 220 0.41 -16.43 5.68
CA ASP A 220 0.43 -17.72 4.98
C ASP A 220 1.81 -18.07 4.40
N GLY A 221 2.80 -17.18 4.54
CA GLY A 221 4.16 -17.38 4.04
C GLY A 221 4.30 -17.19 2.54
N SER A 222 3.31 -16.60 1.86
CA SER A 222 3.40 -16.32 0.43
C SER A 222 4.42 -15.22 0.14
N ASP A 223 5.05 -15.30 -1.04
CA ASP A 223 6.07 -14.35 -1.53
C ASP A 223 5.49 -13.02 -2.08
N HIS A 224 4.26 -12.66 -1.72
CA HIS A 224 3.63 -11.40 -2.13
C HIS A 224 3.32 -10.53 -0.93
N LEU A 225 3.15 -9.23 -1.15
CA LEU A 225 2.69 -8.29 -0.12
C LEU A 225 1.24 -7.90 -0.37
N ASP A 226 0.46 -7.80 0.70
CA ASP A 226 -0.93 -7.33 0.64
C ASP A 226 -0.97 -5.81 0.82
N ALA A 227 -1.50 -5.10 -0.18
CA ALA A 227 -1.72 -3.66 -0.13
C ALA A 227 -3.10 -3.33 0.46
N TYR A 228 -3.12 -2.45 1.46
CA TYR A 228 -4.34 -2.03 2.15
C TYR A 228 -4.66 -0.56 1.88
N PHE A 229 -5.96 -0.28 1.79
CA PHE A 229 -6.49 1.07 1.66
C PHE A 229 -7.52 1.36 2.74
N VAL A 230 -7.56 2.61 3.19
CA VAL A 230 -8.44 3.09 4.26
C VAL A 230 -9.22 4.33 3.80
N PRO A 231 -10.37 4.61 4.41
CA PRO A 231 -11.14 5.80 4.07
C PRO A 231 -10.50 7.04 4.66
N ARG A 232 -10.78 8.19 4.04
CA ARG A 232 -10.32 9.51 4.48
C ARG A 232 -10.56 9.74 5.99
N ALA A 233 -11.76 9.41 6.47
CA ALA A 233 -12.13 9.60 7.87
C ALA A 233 -11.26 8.80 8.87
N PHE A 234 -10.68 7.68 8.43
CA PHE A 234 -9.90 6.82 9.33
C PHE A 234 -8.60 7.46 9.77
N TYR A 235 -7.95 8.24 8.91
CA TYR A 235 -6.71 8.93 9.28
C TYR A 235 -6.97 10.18 10.15
N GLU A 236 -8.13 10.82 10.01
CA GLU A 236 -8.50 11.98 10.86
C GLU A 236 -8.68 11.51 12.30
N LEU A 237 -9.30 10.34 12.47
CA LEU A 237 -9.47 9.71 13.77
C LEU A 237 -8.17 9.15 14.35
N SER A 238 -7.26 8.61 13.54
CA SER A 238 -5.96 8.14 14.06
C SER A 238 -5.04 9.28 14.49
N CYS A 239 -5.12 10.44 13.83
CA CYS A 239 -4.51 11.68 14.33
C CYS A 239 -5.07 12.07 15.70
N LEU A 240 -6.40 12.00 15.84
CA LEU A 240 -7.05 12.29 17.11
C LEU A 240 -6.72 11.24 18.17
N SER A 241 -6.51 9.97 17.83
CA SER A 241 -6.19 8.94 18.83
C SER A 241 -4.76 9.07 19.37
N SER A 242 -3.78 9.44 18.55
CA SER A 242 -2.44 9.80 19.05
C SER A 242 -2.49 11.03 19.94
N PHE A 243 -3.33 12.01 19.60
CA PHE A 243 -3.60 13.16 20.47
C PHE A 243 -4.31 12.75 21.77
N CYS A 244 -5.28 11.83 21.69
CA CYS A 244 -6.00 11.28 22.85
C CYS A 244 -5.10 10.44 23.75
N LEU A 245 -4.13 9.69 23.22
CA LEU A 245 -3.15 8.97 24.04
C LEU A 245 -2.23 9.94 24.79
N GLY A 246 -1.84 11.06 24.14
CA GLY A 246 -1.14 12.15 24.83
C GLY A 246 -1.99 12.80 25.92
N ILE A 247 -3.27 13.05 25.62
CA ILE A 247 -4.25 13.57 26.58
C ILE A 247 -4.50 12.58 27.73
N GLU A 248 -4.59 11.28 27.47
CA GLU A 248 -4.85 10.26 28.49
C GLU A 248 -3.64 10.11 29.41
N LEU A 249 -2.42 10.23 28.88
CA LEU A 249 -1.20 10.31 29.68
C LEU A 249 -1.20 11.55 30.58
N ILE A 250 -1.61 12.71 30.03
CA ILE A 250 -1.78 13.95 30.80
C ILE A 250 -2.85 13.77 31.90
N PHE A 251 -3.98 13.14 31.60
CA PHE A 251 -5.03 12.84 32.57
C PHE A 251 -4.56 11.85 33.64
N GLN A 252 -3.73 10.87 33.29
CA GLN A 252 -3.15 9.92 34.22
C GLN A 252 -2.20 10.62 35.21
N GLU A 253 -1.30 11.47 34.70
CA GLU A 253 -0.41 12.32 35.52
C GLU A 253 -1.21 13.25 36.44
N LEU A 254 -2.29 13.87 35.94
CA LEU A 254 -3.20 14.70 36.73
C LEU A 254 -3.89 13.91 37.85
N ARG A 255 -4.37 12.69 37.58
CA ARG A 255 -4.97 11.82 38.61
C ARG A 255 -3.95 11.49 39.70
N ILE A 256 -2.73 11.12 39.32
CA ILE A 256 -1.63 10.83 40.25
C ILE A 256 -1.32 12.07 41.11
N ALA A 257 -1.24 13.26 40.50
CA ALA A 257 -0.98 14.52 41.21
C ALA A 257 -2.10 14.87 42.20
N VAL A 258 -3.37 14.70 41.80
CA VAL A 258 -4.53 14.93 42.67
C VAL A 258 -4.51 13.99 43.88
N GLU A 259 -4.22 12.71 43.67
CA GLU A 259 -4.19 11.74 44.76
C GLU A 259 -3.02 11.99 45.72
N LYS A 260 -1.84 12.37 45.19
CA LYS A 260 -0.69 12.78 46.00
C LYS A 260 -0.99 14.03 46.84
N ARG A 261 -1.75 14.99 46.30
CA ARG A 261 -2.21 16.17 47.06
C ARG A 261 -3.14 15.79 48.20
N LYS A 262 -4.08 14.85 47.99
CA LYS A 262 -4.94 14.35 49.07
C LYS A 262 -4.15 13.68 50.18
N GLN A 263 -3.13 12.88 49.84
CA GLN A 263 -2.23 12.25 50.81
C GLN A 263 -1.47 13.30 51.64
N LEU A 264 -0.90 14.31 50.98
CA LEU A 264 -0.20 15.41 51.67
C LEU A 264 -1.14 16.20 52.59
N GLN A 265 -2.39 16.46 52.17
CA GLN A 265 -3.40 17.09 53.02
C GLN A 265 -3.77 16.21 54.23
N SER A 266 -3.88 14.90 54.04
CA SER A 266 -4.09 13.95 55.15
C SER A 266 -2.91 13.95 56.13
N GLN A 267 -1.66 14.04 55.65
CA GLN A 267 -0.48 14.17 56.53
C GLN A 267 -0.46 15.50 57.28
N LEU A 268 -0.81 16.60 56.62
CA LEU A 268 -0.93 17.93 57.26
C LEU A 268 -1.93 17.91 58.43
N SER A 269 -3.08 17.25 58.24
CA SER A 269 -4.09 17.13 59.31
C SER A 269 -3.64 16.32 60.52
N ARG A 270 -2.57 15.52 60.41
CA ARG A 270 -2.02 14.69 61.49
C ARG A 270 -0.93 15.37 62.33
N GLY A 271 -0.59 16.63 62.05
CA GLY A 271 0.36 17.37 62.88
C GLY A 271 1.84 17.20 62.50
N GLU A 272 2.16 16.55 61.37
CA GLU A 272 3.53 16.39 60.88
C GLU A 272 4.01 17.63 60.11
N TRP A 273 4.11 18.77 60.80
CA TRP A 273 4.28 20.09 60.17
C TRP A 273 5.72 20.44 59.77
N HIS A 274 6.73 19.89 60.44
CA HIS A 274 8.04 20.55 60.44
C HIS A 274 8.94 20.23 59.24
N SER A 275 8.59 19.26 58.38
CA SER A 275 9.39 18.90 57.19
C SER A 275 8.65 18.98 55.84
N ASN A 276 7.31 19.05 55.82
CA ASN A 276 6.52 18.85 54.59
C ASN A 276 6.07 20.14 53.88
N ALA A 277 6.07 21.29 54.55
CA ALA A 277 5.58 22.55 53.97
C ALA A 277 6.48 23.07 52.82
N VAL A 278 7.80 22.86 52.90
CA VAL A 278 8.76 23.29 51.86
C VAL A 278 8.63 22.42 50.60
N LEU A 279 8.35 21.12 50.75
CA LEU A 279 8.16 20.20 49.63
C LEU A 279 6.83 20.44 48.89
N ALA A 280 5.77 20.86 49.58
CA ALA A 280 4.48 21.14 48.97
C ALA A 280 4.53 22.37 48.02
N GLY A 281 5.26 23.42 48.40
CA GLY A 281 5.43 24.61 47.55
C GLY A 281 6.23 24.34 46.27
N LEU A 282 7.31 23.54 46.37
CA LEU A 282 8.14 23.18 45.21
C LEU A 282 7.42 22.28 44.20
N TYR A 283 6.49 21.44 44.67
CA TYR A 283 5.73 20.53 43.81
C TYR A 283 4.66 21.26 42.98
N ASP A 284 4.00 22.27 43.55
CA ASP A 284 2.95 23.05 42.88
C ASP A 284 3.50 23.92 41.74
N GLU A 285 4.66 24.56 41.97
CA GLU A 285 5.35 25.38 40.96
C GLU A 285 5.83 24.53 39.77
N THR A 286 6.39 23.35 40.06
CA THR A 286 6.92 22.42 39.04
C THR A 286 5.81 21.85 38.16
N ILE A 287 4.67 21.49 38.75
CA ILE A 287 3.50 20.98 38.02
C ILE A 287 2.88 22.07 37.16
N ARG A 288 2.68 23.28 37.70
CA ARG A 288 2.20 24.43 36.90
C ARG A 288 3.09 24.68 35.70
N HIS A 289 4.40 24.71 35.89
CA HIS A 289 5.33 25.01 34.82
C HIS A 289 5.37 23.91 33.75
N ARG A 290 5.23 22.63 34.14
CA ARG A 290 5.12 21.51 33.20
C ARG A 290 3.81 21.49 32.42
N ILE A 291 2.67 21.73 33.08
CA ILE A 291 1.35 21.76 32.43
C ILE A 291 1.26 22.92 31.44
N VAL A 292 1.72 24.11 31.84
CA VAL A 292 1.70 25.29 30.97
C VAL A 292 2.65 25.13 29.79
N LYS A 293 3.86 24.61 29.99
CA LYS A 293 4.80 24.35 28.87
C LYS A 293 4.31 23.25 27.94
N GLY A 294 3.80 22.13 28.47
CA GLY A 294 3.29 21.03 27.65
C GLY A 294 2.05 21.43 26.84
N SER A 295 1.14 22.18 27.46
CA SER A 295 -0.06 22.71 26.79
C SER A 295 0.30 23.71 25.69
N LEU A 296 1.16 24.68 25.98
CA LEU A 296 1.59 25.67 24.98
C LEU A 296 2.36 25.02 23.83
N GLN A 297 3.26 24.08 24.10
CA GLN A 297 4.06 23.43 23.05
C GLN A 297 3.19 22.56 22.14
N SER A 298 2.19 21.87 22.71
CA SER A 298 1.20 21.11 21.92
C SER A 298 0.29 22.05 21.10
N TRP A 299 -0.12 23.20 21.65
CA TRP A 299 -0.92 24.19 20.93
C TRP A 299 -0.15 24.84 19.77
N TYR A 300 1.12 25.20 19.99
CA TYR A 300 2.01 25.74 18.95
C TYR A 300 2.28 24.72 17.83
N GLU A 301 2.38 23.42 18.13
CA GLU A 301 2.50 22.39 17.09
C GLU A 301 1.22 22.24 16.26
N VAL A 302 0.04 22.31 16.88
CA VAL A 302 -1.26 22.28 16.19
C VAL A 302 -1.46 23.52 15.30
N GLU A 303 -1.10 24.70 15.80
CA GLU A 303 -1.23 25.97 15.06
C GLU A 303 -0.20 26.07 13.93
N ARG A 304 1.02 25.54 14.12
CA ARG A 304 2.03 25.40 13.08
C ARG A 304 1.64 24.40 11.99
N MET A 305 0.98 23.29 12.35
CA MET A 305 0.46 22.33 11.38
C MET A 305 -0.74 22.89 10.59
N SER A 306 -1.52 23.81 11.17
CA SER A 306 -2.71 24.40 10.52
C SER A 306 -2.39 25.60 9.63
N THR A 307 -1.23 26.23 9.78
CA THR A 307 -0.82 27.44 9.03
C THR A 307 0.14 27.15 7.86
N SER A 308 0.53 25.89 7.66
CA SER A 308 1.45 25.46 6.59
C SER A 308 0.75 24.84 5.36
N THR A 309 -0.57 24.96 5.27
CA THR A 309 -1.38 24.70 4.04
C THR A 309 -1.62 25.98 3.28
#